data_AF-A0A9D1V0C8-F1
#
_entry.id   AF-A0A9D1V0C8-F1
#
_cell.length_a   1.000
_cell.length_b   1.000
_cell.length_c   1.000
_cell.angle_alpha   90.00
_cell.angle_beta   90.00
_cell.angle_gamma   90.00
#
_symmetry.space_group_name_H-M   'P 1'
#
loop_
_entity.id
_entity.type
_entity.pdbx_description
1 polymer ?
#
loop_
_entity_poly.entity_id
_entity_poly.type
_entity_poly.pdbx_seq_one_letter_code
_entity_poly.pdbx_strand_id
1 'polypeptide(L)'
;MKKSIPLLLFFAFGLAACHFGWETKARYFTGDYETVAAIAQGKGKPLWMILGGGENCRSCNQLIENMKREDVFRKFEDDYVFYRCNVDEPDNLFLKYIFLMETIPNSYIVSPEGKICSYASGPLQGKDVAQLLTSARDNNPYFPPRHVHFKSGGKKLLRMQNLLLSVCLRYRHISDDTLQLRALLPDVEEAIALEPYFYNLYLASRIHRLLGDTLTANRYAREALDICPDGFQTLVFRDLIHELENGTFQKDTLQAYARIVFDTTTLNVRDSRSGEYVFRFKNTGTVPLLVKHVSSSCGCATPDWTRHPVLPGEKGEIKVHYQPDHDKVFTKTLWVQTNAINRIEQLTLKGNGEQ
;
A
#
# COMPACT_ATOMS: atom_id res chain seq x y z
N MET A 1 57.00 -37.02 16.26
CA MET A 1 57.03 -35.82 15.38
C MET A 1 55.86 -35.88 14.42
N LYS A 2 55.04 -34.81 14.37
CA LYS A 2 54.08 -34.37 13.32
C LYS A 2 53.01 -35.40 12.86
N LYS A 3 51.74 -35.28 13.30
CA LYS A 3 50.64 -34.40 12.80
C LYS A 3 50.27 -34.63 11.32
N SER A 4 49.08 -35.21 11.08
CA SER A 4 48.07 -34.69 10.13
C SER A 4 46.80 -35.58 10.10
N ILE A 5 45.71 -35.10 10.69
CA ILE A 5 44.33 -35.55 10.44
C ILE A 5 43.72 -34.46 9.54
N PRO A 6 43.10 -34.76 8.38
CA PRO A 6 42.51 -33.75 7.54
C PRO A 6 41.15 -33.30 8.10
N LEU A 7 40.99 -31.99 8.13
CA LEU A 7 39.89 -31.20 8.64
C LEU A 7 38.66 -31.36 7.71
N LEU A 8 37.56 -31.91 8.23
CA LEU A 8 36.22 -31.76 7.65
C LEU A 8 35.76 -30.31 7.89
N LEU A 9 35.65 -29.55 6.80
CA LEU A 9 35.06 -28.20 6.77
C LEU A 9 33.56 -28.29 7.11
N PHE A 10 33.22 -28.14 8.39
CA PHE A 10 31.89 -27.70 8.79
C PHE A 10 31.78 -26.19 8.51
N PHE A 11 30.94 -25.82 7.54
CA PHE A 11 30.46 -24.45 7.40
C PHE A 11 29.58 -24.13 8.61
N ALA A 12 30.18 -23.57 9.66
CA ALA A 12 29.44 -22.91 10.73
C ALA A 12 28.95 -21.56 10.18
N PHE A 13 27.66 -21.47 9.86
CA PHE A 13 26.99 -20.18 9.70
C PHE A 13 27.06 -19.47 11.06
N GLY A 14 27.93 -18.47 11.15
CA GLY A 14 28.06 -17.61 12.32
C GLY A 14 26.74 -16.91 12.60
N LEU A 15 26.16 -17.24 13.75
CA LEU A 15 25.20 -16.39 14.45
C LEU A 15 25.87 -15.05 14.74
N ALA A 16 25.58 -14.04 13.94
CA ALA A 16 25.92 -12.67 14.27
C ALA A 16 25.03 -12.23 15.44
N ALA A 17 25.57 -12.33 16.65
CA ALA A 17 24.98 -11.80 17.86
C ALA A 17 24.90 -10.27 17.75
N CYS A 18 23.67 -9.76 17.67
CA CYS A 18 23.39 -8.33 17.79
C CYS A 18 23.70 -7.86 19.23
N HIS A 19 24.75 -7.08 19.40
CA HIS A 19 24.90 -6.17 20.54
C HIS A 19 24.83 -4.74 20.03
N PHE A 20 23.66 -4.10 20.13
CA PHE A 20 23.51 -2.66 19.93
C PHE A 20 22.32 -2.13 20.73
N GLY A 21 22.60 -1.19 21.64
CA GLY A 21 21.73 -0.14 22.19
C GLY A 21 20.28 -0.48 22.55
N TRP A 22 19.98 -0.47 23.85
CA TRP A 22 18.64 -0.52 24.43
C TRP A 22 17.91 0.83 24.22
N GLU A 23 17.35 1.01 23.03
CA GLU A 23 16.23 1.92 22.78
C GLU A 23 15.06 1.09 22.23
N THR A 24 13.93 1.14 22.93
CA THR A 24 12.68 0.41 22.66
C THR A 24 12.01 0.91 21.38
N LYS A 25 12.53 0.56 20.20
CA LYS A 25 11.77 0.67 18.96
C LYS A 25 10.67 -0.39 18.98
N ALA A 26 9.41 0.03 18.93
CA ALA A 26 8.27 -0.87 18.72
C ALA A 26 8.58 -1.84 17.56
N ARG A 27 8.53 -3.15 17.83
CA ARG A 27 8.83 -4.17 16.81
C ARG A 27 7.59 -4.39 15.97
N TYR A 28 7.71 -4.08 14.68
CA TYR A 28 6.64 -4.29 13.72
C TYR A 28 7.17 -4.77 12.40
N PHE A 29 6.36 -5.58 11.73
CA PHE A 29 6.64 -6.03 10.38
C PHE A 29 6.20 -4.96 9.38
N THR A 30 6.92 -4.91 8.27
CA THR A 30 6.61 -4.18 7.04
C THR A 30 6.80 -5.15 5.87
N GLY A 31 6.29 -4.82 4.69
CA GLY A 31 6.36 -5.67 3.51
C GLY A 31 4.99 -5.84 2.85
N ASP A 32 4.85 -6.90 2.06
CA ASP A 32 3.57 -7.31 1.48
C ASP A 32 2.71 -8.08 2.50
N TYR A 33 1.41 -8.03 2.30
CA TYR A 33 0.43 -8.66 3.18
C TYR A 33 0.61 -10.18 3.29
N GLU A 34 0.88 -10.88 2.19
CA GLU A 34 0.92 -12.34 2.14
C GLU A 34 2.09 -12.88 2.99
N THR A 35 3.28 -12.26 2.86
CA THR A 35 4.45 -12.59 3.66
C THR A 35 4.20 -12.39 5.16
N VAL A 36 3.64 -11.24 5.55
CA VAL A 36 3.43 -10.94 6.97
C VAL A 36 2.29 -11.78 7.57
N ALA A 37 1.24 -12.03 6.79
CA ALA A 37 0.17 -12.95 7.18
C ALA A 37 0.69 -14.38 7.39
N ALA A 38 1.58 -14.87 6.52
CA ALA A 38 2.22 -16.18 6.68
C ALA A 38 3.09 -16.25 7.96
N ILE A 39 3.79 -15.16 8.31
CA ILE A 39 4.53 -15.07 9.57
C ILE A 39 3.60 -15.17 10.78
N ALA A 40 2.46 -14.47 10.74
CA ALA A 40 1.46 -14.52 11.81
C ALA A 40 0.85 -15.92 11.96
N GLN A 41 0.49 -16.54 10.83
CA GLN A 41 -0.01 -17.91 10.78
C GLN A 41 1.02 -18.91 11.33
N GLY A 42 2.29 -18.83 10.92
CA GLY A 42 3.36 -19.69 11.41
C GLY A 42 3.65 -19.54 12.91
N LYS A 43 3.32 -18.38 13.48
CA LYS A 43 3.38 -18.12 14.93
C LYS A 43 2.10 -18.53 15.67
N GLY A 44 1.03 -18.91 14.95
CA GLY A 44 -0.29 -19.17 15.53
C GLY A 44 -0.91 -17.94 16.20
N LYS A 45 -0.50 -16.73 15.81
CA LYS A 45 -0.95 -15.47 16.43
C LYS A 45 -1.80 -14.67 15.46
N PRO A 46 -2.88 -14.00 15.92
CA PRO A 46 -3.59 -13.04 15.11
C PRO A 46 -2.67 -11.90 14.64
N LEU A 47 -2.91 -11.44 13.42
CA LEU A 47 -2.24 -10.29 12.83
C LEU A 47 -3.00 -9.02 13.21
N TRP A 48 -2.36 -8.14 13.95
CA TRP A 48 -2.82 -6.77 14.13
C TRP A 48 -2.22 -5.89 13.04
N MET A 49 -3.06 -5.43 12.14
CA MET A 49 -2.66 -4.67 10.95
C MET A 49 -3.14 -3.23 11.04
N ILE A 50 -2.20 -2.29 11.01
CA ILE A 50 -2.50 -0.87 10.75
C ILE A 50 -2.34 -0.62 9.26
N LEU A 51 -3.44 -0.32 8.56
CA LEU A 51 -3.40 0.12 7.17
C LEU A 51 -3.23 1.63 7.10
N GLY A 52 -2.17 2.06 6.41
CA GLY A 52 -1.81 3.45 6.20
C GLY A 52 -0.88 3.59 5.00
N GLY A 53 -0.35 4.79 4.74
CA GLY A 53 0.45 5.06 3.52
C GLY A 53 1.87 5.54 3.79
N GLY A 54 2.87 4.70 3.57
CA GLY A 54 4.30 5.06 3.56
C GLY A 54 4.89 5.63 4.85
N GLU A 55 6.18 5.97 4.79
CA GLU A 55 6.89 6.63 5.89
C GLU A 55 6.43 8.08 6.09
N ASN A 56 5.87 8.71 5.05
CA ASN A 56 5.43 10.11 5.06
C ASN A 56 3.98 10.31 5.51
N CYS A 57 3.22 9.26 5.85
CA CYS A 57 1.86 9.44 6.40
C CYS A 57 1.91 10.00 7.82
N ARG A 58 1.68 11.31 7.93
CA ARG A 58 1.62 12.04 9.22
C ARG A 58 0.63 11.44 10.20
N SER A 59 -0.60 11.14 9.77
CA SER A 59 -1.63 10.55 10.64
C SER A 59 -1.24 9.15 11.15
N CYS A 60 -0.60 8.35 10.29
CA CYS A 60 -0.12 7.02 10.63
C CYS A 60 1.03 7.13 11.65
N ASN A 61 2.00 8.00 11.40
CA ASN A 61 3.12 8.24 12.31
C ASN A 61 2.62 8.75 13.66
N GLN A 62 1.65 9.68 13.67
CA GLN A 62 1.06 10.20 14.90
C GLN A 62 0.38 9.09 15.71
N LEU A 63 -0.39 8.20 15.06
CA LEU A 63 -1.00 7.06 15.73
C LEU A 63 0.06 6.13 16.35
N ILE A 64 1.12 5.80 15.60
CA ILE A 64 2.24 4.99 16.11
C ILE A 64 2.89 5.63 17.33
N GLU A 65 3.15 6.93 17.30
CA GLU A 65 3.73 7.65 18.45
C GLU A 65 2.79 7.67 19.66
N ASN A 66 1.49 7.85 19.44
CA ASN A 66 0.49 7.77 20.52
C ASN A 66 0.49 6.37 21.15
N MET A 67 0.50 5.31 20.33
CA MET A 67 0.56 3.92 20.82
C MET A 67 1.84 3.59 21.58
N LYS A 68 2.98 4.22 21.24
CA LYS A 68 4.21 4.10 22.03
C LYS A 68 4.06 4.76 23.40
N ARG A 69 3.53 5.99 23.44
CA ARG A 69 3.30 6.73 24.70
C ARG A 69 2.34 6.02 25.63
N GLU A 70 1.35 5.34 25.07
CA GLU A 70 0.34 4.58 25.79
C GLU A 70 0.73 3.11 26.00
N ASP A 71 1.97 2.73 25.67
CA ASP A 71 2.54 1.38 25.89
C ASP A 71 1.75 0.22 25.25
N VAL A 72 1.01 0.51 24.18
CA VAL A 72 0.12 -0.45 23.50
C VAL A 72 0.94 -1.61 22.93
N PHE A 73 2.09 -1.34 22.32
CA PHE A 73 2.90 -2.39 21.70
C PHE A 73 3.37 -3.44 22.71
N ARG A 74 3.93 -2.99 23.83
CA ARG A 74 4.40 -3.90 24.89
C ARG A 74 3.25 -4.68 25.51
N LYS A 75 2.09 -4.05 25.70
CA LYS A 75 0.91 -4.70 26.28
C LYS A 75 0.37 -5.86 25.43
N PHE A 76 0.58 -5.83 24.12
CA PHE A 76 -0.04 -6.76 23.16
C PHE A 76 0.97 -7.55 22.30
N GLU A 77 2.28 -7.47 22.58
CA GLU A 77 3.32 -8.15 21.80
C GLU A 77 3.25 -9.68 21.89
N ASP A 78 2.75 -10.20 23.00
CA ASP A 78 2.54 -11.62 23.20
C ASP A 78 1.25 -12.13 22.55
N ASP A 79 0.26 -11.27 22.38
CA ASP A 79 -1.05 -11.64 21.83
C ASP A 79 -1.08 -11.54 20.30
N TYR A 80 -0.35 -10.59 19.70
CA TYR A 80 -0.49 -10.25 18.27
C TYR A 80 0.84 -10.14 17.54
N VAL A 81 0.81 -10.40 16.23
CA VAL A 81 1.86 -9.95 15.30
C VAL A 81 1.48 -8.57 14.79
N PHE A 82 2.29 -7.56 15.08
CA PHE A 82 2.03 -6.20 14.61
C PHE A 82 2.59 -5.97 13.19
N TYR A 83 1.72 -5.51 12.30
CA TYR A 83 2.01 -5.17 10.92
C TYR A 83 1.62 -3.72 10.59
N ARG A 84 2.62 -2.95 10.14
CA ARG A 84 2.40 -1.63 9.53
C ARG A 84 2.26 -1.82 8.01
N CYS A 85 1.02 -1.97 7.55
CA CYS A 85 0.70 -2.18 6.15
C CYS A 85 0.73 -0.86 5.39
N ASN A 86 1.66 -0.74 4.44
CA ASN A 86 1.69 0.36 3.50
C ASN A 86 0.84 0.03 2.28
N VAL A 87 -0.36 0.60 2.20
CA VAL A 87 -1.28 0.40 1.08
C VAL A 87 -0.95 1.23 -0.17
N ASP A 88 0.06 2.10 -0.09
CA ASP A 88 0.67 2.73 -1.27
C ASP A 88 1.73 1.82 -1.91
N GLU A 89 2.04 0.67 -1.29
CA GLU A 89 2.81 -0.38 -1.97
C GLU A 89 1.92 -1.17 -2.94
N PRO A 90 2.44 -1.53 -4.11
CA PRO A 90 1.68 -2.24 -5.13
C PRO A 90 1.12 -3.58 -4.66
N ASP A 91 1.93 -4.36 -3.94
CA ASP A 91 1.51 -5.66 -3.43
C ASP A 91 0.44 -5.56 -2.35
N ASN A 92 0.21 -4.37 -1.79
CA ASN A 92 -0.84 -4.11 -0.81
C ASN A 92 -2.00 -3.27 -1.39
N LEU A 93 -1.93 -2.85 -2.66
CA LEU A 93 -2.90 -1.92 -3.24
C LEU A 93 -4.32 -2.50 -3.23
N PHE A 94 -4.44 -3.80 -3.49
CA PHE A 94 -5.70 -4.53 -3.50
C PHE A 94 -6.47 -4.44 -2.16
N LEU A 95 -5.77 -4.24 -1.04
CA LEU A 95 -6.40 -4.07 0.26
C LEU A 95 -7.25 -2.79 0.33
N LYS A 96 -6.87 -1.72 -0.38
CA LYS A 96 -7.69 -0.49 -0.47
C LYS A 96 -9.05 -0.75 -1.08
N TYR A 97 -9.10 -1.67 -2.04
CA TYR A 97 -10.32 -2.02 -2.76
C TYR A 97 -11.25 -2.91 -1.93
N ILE A 98 -10.71 -3.67 -0.99
CA ILE A 98 -11.51 -4.56 -0.12
C ILE A 98 -11.99 -3.81 1.12
N PHE A 99 -11.13 -2.99 1.72
CA PHE A 99 -11.31 -2.50 3.09
C PHE A 99 -12.17 -1.24 3.24
N LEU A 100 -12.83 -0.80 2.16
CA LEU A 100 -13.83 0.30 2.21
C LEU A 100 -13.28 1.54 2.93
N MET A 101 -12.00 1.84 2.70
CA MET A 101 -11.28 2.84 3.49
C MET A 101 -11.76 4.25 3.14
N GLU A 102 -12.51 4.89 4.03
CA GLU A 102 -12.87 6.32 3.90
C GLU A 102 -11.74 7.24 4.37
N THR A 103 -10.98 6.80 5.38
CA THR A 103 -9.88 7.55 5.99
C THR A 103 -8.68 6.64 6.27
N ILE A 104 -7.53 7.25 6.57
CA ILE A 104 -6.33 6.56 7.05
C ILE A 104 -5.81 7.24 8.32
N PRO A 105 -5.20 6.50 9.25
CA PRO A 105 -5.03 5.04 9.25
C PRO A 105 -6.27 4.27 9.74
N ASN A 106 -6.35 3.00 9.37
CA ASN A 106 -7.34 2.05 9.90
C ASN A 106 -6.64 0.89 10.63
N SER A 107 -7.32 0.27 11.60
CA SER A 107 -6.80 -0.86 12.36
C SER A 107 -7.68 -2.08 12.16
N TYR A 108 -7.06 -3.19 11.75
CA TYR A 108 -7.71 -4.47 11.51
C TYR A 108 -7.05 -5.56 12.34
N ILE A 109 -7.86 -6.56 12.70
CA ILE A 109 -7.40 -7.78 13.32
C ILE A 109 -7.78 -8.93 12.39
N VAL A 110 -6.78 -9.70 11.99
CA VAL A 110 -6.92 -10.88 11.15
C VAL A 110 -6.53 -12.10 11.97
N SER A 111 -7.36 -13.13 11.99
CA SER A 111 -7.07 -14.39 12.67
C SER A 111 -5.88 -15.11 12.03
N PRO A 112 -5.27 -16.09 12.72
CA PRO A 112 -4.22 -16.92 12.13
C PRO A 112 -4.64 -17.62 10.83
N GLU A 113 -5.94 -17.88 10.64
CA GLU A 113 -6.52 -18.47 9.42
C GLU A 113 -6.76 -17.45 8.30
N GLY A 114 -6.33 -16.20 8.47
CA GLY A 114 -6.46 -15.15 7.47
C GLY A 114 -7.84 -14.48 7.43
N LYS A 115 -8.70 -14.68 8.44
CA LYS A 115 -10.03 -14.06 8.48
C LYS A 115 -9.99 -12.73 9.23
N ILE A 116 -10.52 -11.69 8.63
CA ILE A 116 -10.73 -10.41 9.29
C ILE A 116 -11.80 -10.60 10.36
N CYS A 117 -11.43 -10.33 11.62
CA CYS A 117 -12.28 -10.55 12.78
C CYS A 117 -12.80 -9.24 13.36
N SER A 118 -12.01 -8.17 13.30
CA SER A 118 -12.38 -6.89 13.90
C SER A 118 -11.71 -5.72 13.20
N TYR A 119 -12.35 -4.55 13.30
CA TYR A 119 -11.94 -3.33 12.60
C TYR A 119 -12.30 -2.07 13.40
N ALA A 120 -11.41 -1.07 13.32
CA ALA A 120 -11.67 0.31 13.72
C ALA A 120 -11.09 1.29 12.69
N SER A 121 -11.76 2.43 12.52
CA SER A 121 -11.37 3.48 11.58
C SER A 121 -11.61 4.88 12.11
N GLY A 122 -11.06 5.87 11.41
CA GLY A 122 -11.21 7.28 11.73
C GLY A 122 -9.96 7.85 12.40
N PRO A 123 -10.07 8.96 13.15
CA PRO A 123 -8.94 9.58 13.86
C PRO A 123 -8.57 8.75 15.10
N LEU A 124 -8.08 7.53 14.88
CA LEU A 124 -7.72 6.58 15.91
C LEU A 124 -6.65 7.16 16.86
N GLN A 125 -6.83 6.93 18.15
CA GLN A 125 -5.85 7.16 19.20
C GLN A 125 -5.34 5.81 19.75
N GLY A 126 -4.29 5.83 20.59
CA GLY A 126 -3.72 4.59 21.14
C GLY A 126 -4.76 3.79 21.94
N LYS A 127 -5.58 4.48 22.73
CA LYS A 127 -6.66 3.89 23.53
C LYS A 127 -7.71 3.17 22.68
N ASP A 128 -8.05 3.72 21.52
CA ASP A 128 -9.09 3.16 20.64
C ASP A 128 -8.59 1.83 20.05
N VAL A 129 -7.30 1.80 19.68
CA VAL A 129 -6.63 0.57 19.24
C VAL A 129 -6.48 -0.43 20.39
N ALA A 130 -6.06 0.00 21.57
CA ALA A 130 -5.95 -0.89 22.73
C ALA A 130 -7.31 -1.51 23.10
N GLN A 131 -8.38 -0.74 22.98
CA GLN A 131 -9.75 -1.21 23.19
C GLN A 131 -10.17 -2.21 22.11
N LEU A 132 -9.84 -1.97 20.84
CA LEU A 132 -10.04 -2.92 19.74
C LEU A 132 -9.31 -4.25 20.00
N LEU A 133 -8.02 -4.19 20.36
CA LEU A 133 -7.18 -5.36 20.63
C LEU A 133 -7.68 -6.18 21.82
N THR A 134 -8.09 -5.51 22.90
CA THR A 134 -8.69 -6.16 24.06
C THR A 134 -9.99 -6.85 23.66
N SER A 135 -10.88 -6.14 22.96
CA SER A 135 -12.20 -6.65 22.59
C SER A 135 -12.11 -7.87 21.65
N ALA A 136 -11.17 -7.86 20.70
CA ALA A 136 -10.96 -9.00 19.82
C ALA A 136 -10.38 -10.21 20.57
N ARG A 137 -9.45 -10.00 21.51
CA ARG A 137 -8.91 -11.06 22.37
C ARG A 137 -10.01 -11.69 23.23
N ASP A 138 -10.95 -10.87 23.69
CA ASP A 138 -12.07 -11.29 24.56
C ASP A 138 -13.28 -11.79 23.75
N ASN A 139 -13.13 -12.08 22.44
CA ASN A 139 -14.19 -12.56 21.53
C ASN A 139 -15.41 -11.63 21.41
N ASN A 140 -15.22 -10.32 21.58
CA ASN A 140 -16.24 -9.29 21.39
C ASN A 140 -15.82 -8.28 20.30
N PRO A 141 -15.67 -8.71 19.03
CA PRO A 141 -15.08 -7.88 18.00
C PRO A 141 -15.92 -6.64 17.66
N TYR A 142 -15.23 -5.54 17.39
CA TYR A 142 -15.82 -4.37 16.76
C TYR A 142 -16.04 -4.59 15.28
N PHE A 143 -17.20 -4.14 14.83
CA PHE A 143 -17.63 -4.16 13.44
C PHE A 143 -17.73 -2.74 12.93
N PRO A 144 -17.54 -2.51 11.61
CA PRO A 144 -17.68 -1.19 11.02
C PRO A 144 -19.05 -0.59 11.35
N PRO A 145 -19.11 0.70 11.71
CA PRO A 145 -20.37 1.42 11.72
C PRO A 145 -20.97 1.39 10.31
N ARG A 146 -22.31 1.41 10.21
CA ARG A 146 -22.98 1.41 8.91
C ARG A 146 -22.60 2.68 8.14
N HIS A 147 -21.93 2.52 6.99
CA HIS A 147 -21.71 3.63 6.06
C HIS A 147 -23.06 4.07 5.49
N VAL A 148 -23.26 5.38 5.31
CA VAL A 148 -24.46 5.96 4.71
C VAL A 148 -24.80 5.35 3.34
N HIS A 149 -23.78 4.95 2.56
CA HIS A 149 -23.97 4.38 1.22
C HIS A 149 -24.21 2.87 1.20
N PHE A 150 -24.03 2.16 2.33
CA PHE A 150 -24.28 0.72 2.42
C PHE A 150 -25.63 0.40 3.06
N LYS A 151 -26.35 -0.54 2.45
CA LYS A 151 -27.60 -1.08 2.98
C LYS A 151 -27.34 -2.07 4.11
N SER A 152 -26.25 -2.81 4.01
CA SER A 152 -25.85 -3.85 4.96
C SER A 152 -25.25 -3.34 6.27
N GLY A 153 -25.47 -4.09 7.35
CA GLY A 153 -24.82 -3.87 8.65
C GLY A 153 -23.41 -4.46 8.71
N GLY A 154 -22.65 -4.08 9.73
CA GLY A 154 -21.21 -4.37 9.83
C GLY A 154 -20.80 -5.84 9.73
N LYS A 155 -21.62 -6.79 10.22
CA LYS A 155 -21.36 -8.24 10.08
C LYS A 155 -21.38 -8.71 8.62
N LYS A 156 -22.36 -8.23 7.84
CA LYS A 156 -22.47 -8.58 6.41
C LYS A 156 -21.31 -7.96 5.62
N LEU A 157 -20.97 -6.71 5.92
CA LEU A 157 -19.82 -6.03 5.31
C LEU A 157 -18.50 -6.75 5.63
N LEU A 158 -18.30 -7.19 6.88
CA LEU A 158 -17.11 -7.96 7.26
C LEU A 158 -17.05 -9.32 6.53
N ARG A 159 -18.19 -10.00 6.34
CA ARG A 159 -18.25 -11.23 5.54
C ARG A 159 -17.89 -10.95 4.08
N MET A 160 -18.44 -9.90 3.48
CA MET A 160 -18.09 -9.46 2.13
C MET A 160 -16.58 -9.18 2.00
N GLN A 161 -15.99 -8.46 2.94
CA GLN A 161 -14.55 -8.18 2.95
C GLN A 161 -13.70 -9.45 3.02
N ASN A 162 -14.10 -10.43 3.84
CA ASN A 162 -13.42 -11.73 3.92
C ASN A 162 -13.50 -12.53 2.60
N LEU A 163 -14.67 -12.55 1.96
CA LEU A 163 -14.84 -13.18 0.65
C LEU A 163 -13.93 -12.53 -0.40
N LEU A 164 -13.95 -11.20 -0.48
CA LEU A 164 -13.14 -10.45 -1.43
C LEU A 164 -11.64 -10.58 -1.17
N LEU A 165 -11.21 -10.64 0.09
CA LEU A 165 -9.82 -10.93 0.46
C LEU A 165 -9.40 -12.31 -0.04
N SER A 166 -10.19 -13.35 0.24
CA SER A 166 -9.93 -14.72 -0.25
C SER A 166 -9.90 -14.80 -1.78
N VAL A 167 -10.84 -14.13 -2.46
CA VAL A 167 -10.86 -14.04 -3.92
C VAL A 167 -9.61 -13.37 -4.45
N CYS A 168 -9.22 -12.21 -3.91
CA CYS A 168 -8.07 -11.45 -4.40
C CYS A 168 -6.76 -12.23 -4.21
N LEU A 169 -6.57 -12.86 -3.05
CA LEU A 169 -5.40 -13.68 -2.77
C LEU A 169 -5.29 -14.83 -3.76
N ARG A 170 -6.37 -15.57 -4.02
CA ARG A 170 -6.35 -16.63 -5.04
C ARG A 170 -6.16 -16.09 -6.45
N TYR A 171 -6.89 -15.04 -6.83
CA TYR A 171 -6.85 -14.44 -8.17
C TYR A 171 -5.42 -14.03 -8.55
N ARG A 172 -4.64 -13.47 -7.63
CA ARG A 172 -3.25 -13.05 -7.86
C ARG A 172 -2.32 -14.20 -8.29
N HIS A 173 -2.66 -15.44 -7.95
CA HIS A 173 -1.85 -16.62 -8.28
C HIS A 173 -2.36 -17.39 -9.51
N ILE A 174 -3.42 -16.91 -10.17
CA ILE A 174 -3.99 -17.54 -11.37
C ILE A 174 -3.38 -16.88 -12.61
N SER A 175 -2.66 -17.66 -13.43
CA SER A 175 -2.07 -17.19 -14.67
C SER A 175 -3.04 -17.23 -15.86
N ASP A 176 -3.62 -18.39 -16.16
CA ASP A 176 -4.53 -18.62 -17.30
C ASP A 176 -5.55 -19.77 -17.08
N ASP A 177 -5.65 -20.27 -15.85
CA ASP A 177 -6.51 -21.42 -15.57
C ASP A 177 -7.98 -20.99 -15.45
N THR A 178 -8.74 -21.23 -16.52
CA THR A 178 -10.19 -20.92 -16.58
C THR A 178 -11.02 -21.69 -15.54
N LEU A 179 -10.58 -22.86 -15.08
CA LEU A 179 -11.25 -23.61 -14.03
C LEU A 179 -11.05 -22.91 -12.68
N GLN A 180 -9.82 -22.47 -12.40
CA GLN A 180 -9.54 -21.70 -11.19
C GLN A 180 -10.23 -20.34 -11.19
N LEU A 181 -10.29 -19.65 -12.34
CA LEU A 181 -11.05 -18.41 -12.48
C LEU A 181 -12.54 -18.63 -12.20
N ARG A 182 -13.13 -19.69 -12.76
CA ARG A 182 -14.55 -20.03 -12.53
C ARG A 182 -14.82 -20.38 -11.07
N ALA A 183 -13.86 -20.99 -10.38
CA ALA A 183 -13.96 -21.32 -8.95
C ALA A 183 -13.99 -20.08 -8.02
N LEU A 184 -13.64 -18.89 -8.52
CA LEU A 184 -13.77 -17.65 -7.77
C LEU A 184 -15.18 -17.06 -7.80
N LEU A 185 -15.95 -17.33 -8.86
CA LEU A 185 -17.26 -16.70 -9.10
C LEU A 185 -18.25 -16.88 -7.95
N PRO A 186 -18.41 -18.07 -7.31
CA PRO A 186 -19.36 -18.22 -6.21
C PRO A 186 -19.11 -17.25 -5.06
N ASP A 187 -17.84 -17.03 -4.69
CA ASP A 187 -17.49 -16.12 -3.59
C ASP A 187 -17.68 -14.65 -3.98
N VAL A 188 -17.44 -14.31 -5.26
CA VAL A 188 -17.68 -12.96 -5.80
C VAL A 188 -19.18 -12.67 -5.85
N GLU A 189 -19.98 -13.62 -6.34
CA GLU A 189 -21.43 -13.52 -6.42
C GLU A 189 -22.06 -13.45 -5.03
N GLU A 190 -21.55 -14.22 -4.06
CA GLU A 190 -21.96 -14.12 -2.66
C GLU A 190 -21.61 -12.73 -2.08
N ALA A 191 -20.42 -12.20 -2.37
CA ALA A 191 -20.04 -10.86 -1.93
C ALA A 191 -20.98 -9.78 -2.51
N ILE A 192 -21.37 -9.89 -3.79
CA ILE A 192 -22.35 -9.00 -4.43
C ILE A 192 -23.74 -9.15 -3.77
N ALA A 193 -24.18 -10.38 -3.49
CA ALA A 193 -25.46 -10.63 -2.85
C ALA A 193 -25.54 -10.10 -1.41
N LEU A 194 -24.40 -10.06 -0.71
CA LEU A 194 -24.30 -9.43 0.60
C LEU A 194 -24.46 -7.90 0.51
N GLU A 195 -23.70 -7.27 -0.37
CA GLU A 195 -23.78 -5.84 -0.66
C GLU A 195 -23.16 -5.55 -2.03
N PRO A 196 -23.93 -5.08 -3.03
CA PRO A 196 -23.35 -4.65 -4.30
C PRO A 196 -22.39 -3.49 -4.06
N TYR A 197 -21.15 -3.65 -4.51
CA TYR A 197 -20.08 -2.68 -4.31
C TYR A 197 -19.23 -2.59 -5.57
N PHE A 198 -18.73 -1.40 -5.89
CA PHE A 198 -17.99 -1.17 -7.13
C PHE A 198 -16.94 -2.26 -7.39
N TYR A 199 -16.12 -2.59 -6.39
CA TYR A 199 -15.03 -3.54 -6.58
C TYR A 199 -15.50 -5.00 -6.79
N ASN A 200 -16.56 -5.44 -6.12
CA ASN A 200 -17.04 -6.82 -6.29
C ASN A 200 -17.72 -7.02 -7.65
N LEU A 201 -18.44 -6.01 -8.14
CA LEU A 201 -18.99 -5.98 -9.49
C LEU A 201 -17.88 -5.87 -10.56
N TYR A 202 -16.84 -5.05 -10.31
CA TYR A 202 -15.66 -4.99 -11.16
C TYR A 202 -14.98 -6.36 -11.30
N LEU A 203 -14.74 -7.06 -10.17
CA LEU A 203 -14.14 -8.39 -10.19
C LEU A 203 -15.01 -9.40 -10.97
N ALA A 204 -16.33 -9.39 -10.78
CA ALA A 204 -17.23 -10.24 -11.55
C ALA A 204 -17.14 -9.94 -13.05
N SER A 205 -17.20 -8.66 -13.43
CA SER A 205 -17.06 -8.23 -14.82
C SER A 205 -15.77 -8.73 -15.45
N ARG A 206 -14.65 -8.53 -14.76
CA ARG A 206 -13.31 -8.93 -15.20
C ARG A 206 -13.19 -10.44 -15.33
N ILE A 207 -13.62 -11.21 -14.33
CA ILE A 207 -13.53 -12.68 -14.36
C ILE A 207 -14.40 -13.25 -15.49
N HIS A 208 -15.65 -12.80 -15.64
CA HIS A 208 -16.49 -13.25 -16.75
C HIS A 208 -15.88 -12.94 -18.11
N ARG A 209 -15.26 -11.76 -18.27
CA ARG A 209 -14.58 -11.40 -19.51
C ARG A 209 -13.39 -12.31 -19.81
N LEU A 210 -12.57 -12.63 -18.80
CA LEU A 210 -11.46 -13.58 -18.94
C LEU A 210 -11.94 -15.00 -19.28
N LEU A 211 -13.15 -15.36 -18.86
CA LEU A 211 -13.81 -16.62 -19.22
C LEU A 211 -14.51 -16.57 -20.60
N GLY A 212 -14.47 -15.44 -21.31
CA GLY A 212 -15.12 -15.25 -22.61
C GLY A 212 -16.62 -14.95 -22.56
N ASP A 213 -17.21 -14.77 -21.37
CA ASP A 213 -18.62 -14.41 -21.19
C ASP A 213 -18.80 -12.88 -21.20
N THR A 214 -18.78 -12.31 -22.41
CA THR A 214 -18.84 -10.86 -22.60
C THR A 214 -20.20 -10.27 -22.21
N LEU A 215 -21.28 -11.03 -22.32
CA LEU A 215 -22.63 -10.55 -21.99
C LEU A 215 -22.76 -10.30 -20.49
N THR A 216 -22.41 -11.30 -19.68
CA THR A 216 -22.44 -11.17 -18.21
C THR A 216 -21.41 -10.14 -17.75
N ALA A 217 -20.21 -10.13 -18.36
CA ALA A 217 -19.19 -9.14 -18.05
C ALA A 217 -19.68 -7.70 -18.26
N ASN A 218 -20.35 -7.41 -19.38
CA ASN A 218 -20.87 -6.08 -19.69
C ASN A 218 -22.07 -5.68 -18.82
N ARG A 219 -22.83 -6.65 -18.31
CA ARG A 219 -23.86 -6.39 -17.31
C ARG A 219 -23.23 -5.91 -16.00
N TYR A 220 -22.28 -6.66 -15.45
CA TYR A 220 -21.58 -6.27 -14.22
C TYR A 220 -20.79 -4.97 -14.36
N ALA A 221 -20.17 -4.71 -15.51
CA ALA A 221 -19.46 -3.45 -15.76
C ALA A 221 -20.40 -2.24 -15.66
N ARG A 222 -21.59 -2.33 -16.28
CA ARG A 222 -22.60 -1.27 -16.21
C ARG A 222 -23.10 -1.09 -14.78
N GLU A 223 -23.44 -2.18 -14.10
CA GLU A 223 -23.86 -2.11 -12.70
C GLU A 223 -22.78 -1.46 -11.81
N ALA A 224 -21.50 -1.79 -12.01
CA ALA A 224 -20.39 -1.20 -11.28
C ALA A 224 -20.29 0.32 -11.53
N LEU A 225 -20.39 0.76 -12.78
CA LEU A 225 -20.35 2.17 -13.16
C LEU A 225 -21.58 2.95 -12.68
N ASP A 226 -22.76 2.32 -12.65
CA ASP A 226 -23.99 2.94 -12.13
C ASP A 226 -23.91 3.20 -10.62
N ILE A 227 -23.22 2.33 -9.88
CA ILE A 227 -22.94 2.51 -8.45
C ILE A 227 -21.56 3.11 -8.18
N CYS A 228 -20.94 3.71 -9.21
CA CYS A 228 -19.57 4.22 -9.13
C CYS A 228 -19.41 5.11 -7.90
N PRO A 229 -18.38 4.88 -7.06
CA PRO A 229 -18.28 5.57 -5.80
C PRO A 229 -18.02 7.05 -5.99
N ASP A 230 -18.57 7.88 -5.11
CA ASP A 230 -18.30 9.32 -5.08
C ASP A 230 -17.08 9.68 -4.20
N GLY A 231 -16.64 10.93 -4.32
CA GLY A 231 -15.61 11.51 -3.46
C GLY A 231 -14.27 10.76 -3.47
N PHE A 232 -13.79 10.38 -2.28
CA PHE A 232 -12.48 9.74 -2.12
C PHE A 232 -12.41 8.37 -2.81
N GLN A 233 -13.52 7.63 -2.86
CA GLN A 233 -13.53 6.30 -3.45
C GLN A 233 -13.35 6.37 -4.98
N THR A 234 -13.83 7.43 -5.66
CA THR A 234 -13.53 7.66 -7.09
C THR A 234 -12.03 7.74 -7.34
N LEU A 235 -11.27 8.34 -6.41
CA LEU A 235 -9.81 8.43 -6.51
C LEU A 235 -9.15 7.07 -6.31
N VAL A 236 -9.66 6.26 -5.38
CA VAL A 236 -9.17 4.90 -5.13
C VAL A 236 -9.39 4.02 -6.36
N PHE A 237 -10.56 4.12 -7.01
CA PHE A 237 -10.95 3.25 -8.11
C PHE A 237 -10.67 3.79 -9.52
N ARG A 238 -10.02 4.94 -9.65
CA ARG A 238 -9.81 5.63 -10.94
C ARG A 238 -9.37 4.69 -12.07
N ASP A 239 -8.34 3.88 -11.82
CA ASP A 239 -7.79 3.02 -12.86
C ASP A 239 -8.75 1.88 -13.23
N LEU A 240 -9.48 1.34 -12.24
CA LEU A 240 -10.48 0.30 -12.47
C LEU A 240 -11.71 0.85 -13.22
N ILE A 241 -12.12 2.10 -12.92
CA ILE A 241 -13.19 2.81 -13.63
C ILE A 241 -12.80 2.98 -15.10
N HIS A 242 -11.59 3.49 -15.37
CA HIS A 242 -11.09 3.65 -16.73
C HIS A 242 -11.00 2.34 -17.51
N GLU A 243 -10.66 1.23 -16.83
CA GLU A 243 -10.68 -0.09 -17.46
C GLU A 243 -12.08 -0.50 -17.91
N LEU A 244 -13.10 -0.29 -17.07
CA LEU A 244 -14.50 -0.60 -17.40
C LEU A 244 -15.02 0.30 -18.53
N GLU A 245 -14.75 1.61 -18.47
CA GLU A 245 -15.21 2.61 -19.45
C GLU A 245 -14.64 2.33 -20.86
N ASN A 246 -13.36 1.99 -20.94
CA ASN A 246 -12.68 1.82 -22.22
C ASN A 246 -12.72 0.37 -22.72
N GLY A 247 -13.17 -0.57 -21.88
CA GLY A 247 -13.14 -2.00 -22.19
C GLY A 247 -11.73 -2.56 -22.38
N THR A 248 -10.71 -1.86 -21.88
CA THR A 248 -9.28 -2.20 -22.03
C THR A 248 -8.81 -3.07 -20.88
N PHE A 249 -9.33 -4.29 -20.80
CA PHE A 249 -8.93 -5.26 -19.79
C PHE A 249 -7.53 -5.78 -20.11
N GLN A 250 -6.52 -5.27 -19.42
CA GLN A 250 -5.17 -5.84 -19.49
C GLN A 250 -5.12 -7.05 -18.55
N LYS A 251 -4.58 -8.17 -19.02
CA LYS A 251 -4.45 -9.41 -18.23
C LYS A 251 -3.83 -9.15 -16.86
N ASP A 252 -2.90 -8.20 -16.80
CA ASP A 252 -2.17 -7.87 -15.60
C ASP A 252 -2.68 -6.61 -14.87
N THR A 253 -3.81 -5.94 -15.20
CA THR A 253 -4.16 -4.64 -14.56
C THR A 253 -4.12 -4.64 -13.02
N LEU A 254 -4.40 -5.75 -12.35
CA LEU A 254 -4.28 -5.87 -10.87
C LEU A 254 -2.84 -6.05 -10.35
N GLN A 255 -1.88 -6.24 -11.24
CA GLN A 255 -0.43 -6.43 -11.03
C GLN A 255 0.43 -5.46 -11.87
N ALA A 256 -0.19 -4.70 -12.78
CA ALA A 256 0.39 -3.79 -13.74
C ALA A 256 0.29 -2.36 -13.20
N TYR A 257 1.41 -1.84 -12.72
CA TYR A 257 1.47 -0.51 -12.13
C TYR A 257 2.80 0.16 -12.48
N ALA A 258 2.79 1.47 -12.61
CA ALA A 258 4.03 2.24 -12.56
C ALA A 258 4.32 2.57 -11.09
N ARG A 259 5.59 2.53 -10.69
CA ARG A 259 6.01 2.97 -9.36
C ARG A 259 7.30 3.75 -9.48
N ILE A 260 7.29 4.96 -8.94
CA ILE A 260 8.48 5.82 -8.95
C ILE A 260 9.17 5.75 -7.58
N VAL A 261 10.46 5.43 -7.57
CA VAL A 261 11.29 5.47 -6.36
C VAL A 261 12.48 6.38 -6.62
N PHE A 262 12.63 7.42 -5.81
CA PHE A 262 13.77 8.34 -5.90
C PHE A 262 14.96 7.82 -5.08
N ASP A 263 16.18 8.04 -5.60
CA ASP A 263 17.41 7.75 -4.85
C ASP A 263 17.49 8.61 -3.58
N THR A 264 16.98 9.84 -3.66
CA THR A 264 16.72 10.73 -2.52
C THR A 264 15.59 11.70 -2.85
N THR A 265 14.78 12.05 -1.86
CA THR A 265 13.76 13.11 -1.98
C THR A 265 14.26 14.46 -1.47
N THR A 266 15.46 14.52 -0.88
CA THR A 266 16.09 15.75 -0.41
C THR A 266 17.53 15.87 -0.89
N LEU A 267 17.87 16.97 -1.55
CA LEU A 267 19.24 17.36 -1.88
C LEU A 267 19.64 18.55 -1.01
N ASN A 268 20.77 18.40 -0.30
CA ASN A 268 21.39 19.51 0.43
C ASN A 268 22.62 19.97 -0.36
N VAL A 269 22.64 21.24 -0.74
CA VAL A 269 23.72 21.86 -1.50
C VAL A 269 24.42 22.87 -0.61
N ARG A 270 25.76 22.88 -0.66
CA ARG A 270 26.57 23.72 0.23
C ARG A 270 26.44 25.19 -0.13
N ASP A 271 26.35 25.49 -1.43
CA ASP A 271 26.39 26.85 -1.92
C ASP A 271 25.11 27.23 -2.65
N SER A 272 24.72 28.49 -2.50
CA SER A 272 23.62 29.14 -3.22
C SER A 272 23.99 29.44 -4.68
N ARG A 273 24.85 28.65 -5.32
CA ARG A 273 25.25 28.88 -6.71
C ARG A 273 24.15 28.42 -7.66
N SER A 274 24.02 29.16 -8.76
CA SER A 274 23.22 28.68 -9.88
C SER A 274 23.81 27.38 -10.40
N GLY A 275 22.95 26.42 -10.71
CA GLY A 275 23.39 25.10 -11.13
C GLY A 275 22.23 24.18 -11.48
N GLU A 276 22.60 23.07 -12.07
CA GLU A 276 21.70 21.95 -12.34
C GLU A 276 21.82 20.94 -11.19
N TYR A 277 20.69 20.61 -10.57
CA TYR A 277 20.60 19.60 -9.52
C TYR A 277 19.72 18.46 -9.99
N VAL A 278 20.16 17.21 -9.82
CA VAL A 278 19.51 16.04 -10.43
C VAL A 278 18.93 15.13 -9.37
N PHE A 279 17.61 14.97 -9.40
CA PHE A 279 16.90 13.90 -8.70
C PHE A 279 16.77 12.70 -9.63
N ARG A 280 17.47 11.61 -9.31
CA ARG A 280 17.36 10.35 -10.03
C ARG A 280 16.24 9.50 -9.44
N PHE A 281 15.50 8.84 -10.31
CA PHE A 281 14.47 7.88 -9.92
C PHE A 281 14.54 6.62 -10.76
N LYS A 282 13.94 5.56 -10.24
CA LYS A 282 13.76 4.28 -10.92
C LYS A 282 12.27 3.95 -11.03
N ASN A 283 11.87 3.40 -12.17
CA ASN A 283 10.58 2.72 -12.26
C ASN A 283 10.70 1.33 -11.63
N THR A 284 10.14 1.15 -10.44
CA THR A 284 10.08 -0.16 -9.78
C THR A 284 8.74 -0.86 -10.00
N GLY A 285 7.94 -0.35 -10.94
CA GLY A 285 6.70 -0.96 -11.37
C GLY A 285 6.88 -1.97 -12.50
N THR A 286 5.75 -2.46 -12.97
CA THR A 286 5.61 -3.50 -14.00
C THR A 286 5.13 -2.93 -15.34
N VAL A 287 4.72 -1.66 -15.40
CA VAL A 287 4.41 -0.93 -16.65
C VAL A 287 5.24 0.35 -16.80
N PRO A 288 5.33 0.96 -18.00
CA PRO A 288 6.06 2.21 -18.20
C PRO A 288 5.57 3.36 -17.29
N LEU A 289 6.52 4.03 -16.67
CA LEU A 289 6.32 5.20 -15.83
C LEU A 289 6.42 6.48 -16.67
N LEU A 290 5.42 7.34 -16.56
CA LEU A 290 5.38 8.64 -17.22
C LEU A 290 5.30 9.75 -16.17
N VAL A 291 6.27 10.68 -16.21
CA VAL A 291 6.21 11.92 -15.45
C VAL A 291 5.37 12.92 -16.23
N LYS A 292 4.13 13.12 -15.77
CA LYS A 292 3.13 13.97 -16.42
C LYS A 292 3.48 15.45 -16.23
N HIS A 293 3.85 15.82 -15.02
CA HIS A 293 4.12 17.21 -14.67
C HIS A 293 5.07 17.32 -13.48
N VAL A 294 5.92 18.34 -13.48
CA VAL A 294 6.72 18.75 -12.33
C VAL A 294 6.51 20.24 -12.12
N SER A 295 5.97 20.62 -10.97
CA SER A 295 5.87 22.03 -10.56
C SER A 295 6.86 22.35 -9.46
N SER A 296 7.33 23.60 -9.40
CA SER A 296 8.19 24.12 -8.35
C SER A 296 7.48 25.18 -7.53
N SER A 297 7.96 25.40 -6.31
CA SER A 297 7.42 26.42 -5.39
C SER A 297 7.74 27.87 -5.80
N CYS A 298 8.69 28.09 -6.70
CA CYS A 298 9.09 29.42 -7.21
C CYS A 298 9.63 29.28 -8.64
N GLY A 299 9.60 30.38 -9.42
CA GLY A 299 10.26 30.44 -10.74
C GLY A 299 11.79 30.28 -10.67
N CYS A 300 12.39 30.49 -9.50
CA CYS A 300 13.81 30.34 -9.23
C CYS A 300 14.33 28.89 -9.29
N ALA A 301 13.44 27.90 -9.30
CA ALA A 301 13.77 26.50 -9.53
C ALA A 301 12.97 26.00 -10.73
N THR A 302 13.61 25.88 -11.89
CA THR A 302 12.95 25.45 -13.13
C THR A 302 13.20 23.95 -13.34
N PRO A 303 12.16 23.11 -13.33
CA PRO A 303 12.31 21.68 -13.56
C PRO A 303 12.40 21.34 -15.06
N ASP A 304 13.31 20.43 -15.39
CA ASP A 304 13.33 19.65 -16.63
C ASP A 304 13.34 18.15 -16.24
N TRP A 305 12.74 17.28 -17.05
CA TRP A 305 12.57 15.89 -16.67
C TRP A 305 12.45 14.95 -17.86
N THR A 306 12.68 13.66 -17.62
CA THR A 306 12.48 12.60 -18.60
C THR A 306 11.04 12.60 -19.14
N ARG A 307 10.88 13.00 -20.42
CA ARG A 307 9.57 13.12 -21.10
C ARG A 307 9.05 11.85 -21.72
N HIS A 308 9.93 10.89 -22.01
CA HIS A 308 9.54 9.61 -22.57
C HIS A 308 9.15 8.63 -21.45
N PRO A 309 8.34 7.59 -21.75
CA PRO A 309 8.04 6.54 -20.78
C PRO A 309 9.31 5.83 -20.30
N VAL A 310 9.48 5.74 -18.98
CA VAL A 310 10.57 5.00 -18.31
C VAL A 310 10.12 3.57 -18.09
N LEU A 311 10.74 2.61 -18.78
CA LEU A 311 10.36 1.20 -18.72
C LEU A 311 10.57 0.58 -17.32
N PRO A 312 9.90 -0.53 -16.99
CA PRO A 312 10.15 -1.29 -15.77
C PRO A 312 11.64 -1.55 -15.54
N GLY A 313 12.14 -1.23 -14.35
CA GLY A 313 13.55 -1.38 -13.99
C GLY A 313 14.48 -0.26 -14.48
N GLU A 314 14.04 0.58 -15.42
CA GLU A 314 14.84 1.67 -15.95
C GLU A 314 14.84 2.90 -15.03
N LYS A 315 15.82 3.78 -15.26
CA LYS A 315 16.00 5.03 -14.51
C LYS A 315 15.58 6.24 -15.33
N GLY A 316 15.04 7.24 -14.65
CA GLY A 316 14.80 8.57 -15.18
C GLY A 316 15.38 9.63 -14.25
N GLU A 317 15.26 10.89 -14.66
CA GLU A 317 15.77 12.02 -13.89
C GLU A 317 14.86 13.24 -13.97
N ILE A 318 14.85 14.01 -12.88
CA ILE A 318 14.29 15.35 -12.79
C ILE A 318 15.47 16.29 -12.48
N LYS A 319 15.80 17.12 -13.45
CA LYS A 319 16.79 18.18 -13.36
C LYS A 319 16.13 19.45 -12.85
N VAL A 320 16.77 20.12 -11.93
CA VAL A 320 16.30 21.39 -11.38
C VAL A 320 17.37 22.42 -11.69
N HIS A 321 17.06 23.30 -12.63
CA HIS A 321 17.86 24.47 -12.89
C HIS A 321 17.52 25.52 -11.85
N TYR A 322 18.44 25.72 -10.91
CA TYR A 322 18.28 26.69 -9.86
C TYR A 322 18.99 28.00 -10.23
N GLN A 323 18.25 29.10 -10.15
CA GLN A 323 18.77 30.46 -10.28
C GLN A 323 18.48 31.18 -8.95
N PRO A 324 19.51 31.52 -8.17
CA PRO A 324 19.34 32.13 -6.86
C PRO A 324 18.71 33.51 -6.98
N ASP A 325 17.73 33.79 -6.13
CA ASP A 325 17.10 35.11 -6.00
C ASP A 325 17.49 35.70 -4.65
N HIS A 326 18.71 36.27 -4.59
CA HIS A 326 19.37 36.91 -3.43
C HIS A 326 19.59 36.09 -2.14
N ASP A 327 18.91 34.96 -1.97
CA ASP A 327 18.94 34.12 -0.77
C ASP A 327 20.20 33.26 -0.66
N LYS A 328 20.96 33.42 0.43
CA LYS A 328 22.08 32.53 0.76
C LYS A 328 21.62 31.15 1.23
N VAL A 329 20.54 31.12 2.02
CA VAL A 329 19.92 29.89 2.53
C VAL A 329 18.55 29.75 1.88
N PHE A 330 18.25 28.59 1.33
CA PHE A 330 16.97 28.40 0.66
C PHE A 330 16.44 26.97 0.82
N THR A 331 15.12 26.82 0.69
CA THR A 331 14.45 25.51 0.57
C THR A 331 13.42 25.62 -0.54
N LYS A 332 13.60 24.87 -1.63
CA LYS A 332 12.66 24.80 -2.75
C LYS A 332 12.00 23.43 -2.79
N THR A 333 10.70 23.44 -3.03
CA THR A 333 9.89 22.23 -3.12
C THR A 333 9.47 22.00 -4.56
N LEU A 334 9.57 20.77 -5.03
CA LEU A 334 8.99 20.33 -6.30
C LEU A 334 7.90 19.28 -6.05
N TRP A 335 6.81 19.36 -6.79
CA TRP A 335 5.73 18.36 -6.79
C TRP A 335 5.74 17.60 -8.11
N VAL A 336 5.91 16.29 -8.02
CA VAL A 336 6.02 15.40 -9.18
C VAL A 336 4.71 14.63 -9.36
N GLN A 337 4.05 14.85 -10.50
CA GLN A 337 2.84 14.13 -10.89
C GLN A 337 3.19 13.07 -11.94
N THR A 338 2.78 11.83 -11.69
CA THR A 338 3.06 10.69 -12.57
C THR A 338 1.79 9.86 -12.82
N ASN A 339 1.91 8.79 -13.62
CA ASN A 339 0.95 7.69 -13.64
C ASN A 339 1.26 6.60 -12.59
N ALA A 340 2.18 6.86 -11.65
CA ALA A 340 2.55 5.89 -10.63
C ALA A 340 1.45 5.75 -9.57
N ILE A 341 1.36 4.56 -8.97
CA ILE A 341 0.37 4.26 -7.93
C ILE A 341 0.70 4.92 -6.59
N ASN A 342 1.96 5.29 -6.35
CA ASN A 342 2.33 6.07 -5.18
C ASN A 342 1.90 7.52 -5.35
N ARG A 343 1.59 8.18 -4.22
CA ARG A 343 1.14 9.59 -4.19
C ARG A 343 2.17 10.52 -4.84
N ILE A 344 1.73 11.75 -5.15
CA ILE A 344 2.58 12.86 -5.60
C ILE A 344 3.84 12.91 -4.72
N GLU A 345 5.00 12.71 -5.35
CA GLU A 345 6.28 12.76 -4.66
C GLU A 345 6.70 14.22 -4.48
N GLN A 346 7.06 14.58 -3.25
CA GLN A 346 7.56 15.89 -2.91
C GLN A 346 9.09 15.84 -2.83
N LEU A 347 9.76 16.58 -3.71
CA LEU A 347 11.22 16.71 -3.71
C LEU A 347 11.62 18.03 -3.07
N THR A 348 12.71 18.03 -2.32
CA THR A 348 13.20 19.20 -1.60
C THR A 348 14.65 19.50 -1.96
N LEU A 349 14.92 20.70 -2.46
CA LEU A 349 16.27 21.22 -2.68
C LEU A 349 16.58 22.25 -1.60
N LYS A 350 17.60 22.01 -0.78
CA LYS A 350 18.02 22.90 0.30
C LYS A 350 19.42 23.43 0.05
N GLY A 351 19.62 24.74 0.21
CA GLY A 351 20.93 25.38 0.23
C GLY A 351 21.23 25.95 1.61
N ASN A 352 22.42 25.69 2.15
CA ASN A 352 22.79 26.06 3.52
C ASN A 352 23.63 27.35 3.63
N GLY A 353 23.99 27.97 2.50
CA GLY A 353 24.63 29.29 2.49
C GLY A 353 26.05 29.33 3.04
N GLU A 354 26.77 28.21 3.05
CA GLU A 354 28.19 28.19 3.40
C GLU A 354 29.03 28.70 2.19
N GLN A 355 30.10 29.44 2.49
CA GLN A 355 30.84 30.30 1.56
C GLN A 355 31.73 29.56 0.56
#